data_AF-A0A9D5WIN8-F1
#
_entry.id   AF-A0A9D5WIN8-F1
#
_cell.length_a   1.000
_cell.length_b   1.000
_cell.length_c   1.000
_cell.angle_alpha   90.00
_cell.angle_beta   90.00
_cell.angle_gamma   90.00
#
_symmetry.space_group_name_H-M   'P 1'
#
loop_
_entity.id
_entity.type
_entity.pdbx_description
1 polymer ?
#
loop_
_entity_poly.entity_id
_entity_poly.type
_entity_poly.pdbx_seq_one_letter_code
_entity_poly.pdbx_strand_id
1 'polypeptide(L)' 'MAAIKCIGVLTSGGDAPGMNAAIRSVTRTAIYHGIRVKAIYRGFKGLIS' A
#
# COMPACT_ATOMS: atom_id res chain seq x y z
N MET A 1 -16.53 -15.25 0.15
CA MET A 1 -15.73 -14.01 -0.02
C MET A 1 -15.06 -14.03 -1.39
N ALA A 2 -15.07 -12.94 -2.13
CA ALA A 2 -14.25 -12.85 -3.35
C ALA A 2 -12.76 -12.81 -2.97
N ALA A 3 -11.91 -13.52 -3.74
CA ALA A 3 -10.47 -13.51 -3.52
C ALA A 3 -9.91 -12.09 -3.74
N ILE A 4 -9.05 -11.62 -2.82
CA ILE A 4 -8.37 -10.32 -2.96
C ILE A 4 -7.35 -10.43 -4.10
N LYS A 5 -7.59 -9.70 -5.20
CA LYS A 5 -6.74 -9.73 -6.39
C LYS A 5 -5.60 -8.71 -6.35
N CYS A 6 -5.79 -7.59 -5.66
CA CYS A 6 -4.83 -6.48 -5.61
C CYS A 6 -5.00 -5.66 -4.33
N ILE A 7 -3.88 -5.18 -3.77
CA ILE A 7 -3.82 -4.26 -2.63
C ILE A 7 -3.21 -2.93 -3.10
N GLY A 8 -3.87 -1.82 -2.79
CA GLY A 8 -3.35 -0.46 -2.97
C GLY A 8 -2.81 0.09 -1.65
N VAL A 9 -1.63 0.69 -1.66
CA VAL A 9 -1.02 1.30 -0.46
C VAL A 9 -0.76 2.78 -0.73
N LEU A 10 -1.22 3.63 0.19
CA LEU A 10 -0.96 5.07 0.19
C LEU A 10 -0.61 5.52 1.61
N THR A 11 0.08 6.65 1.72
CA THR A 11 0.28 7.36 2.98
C THR A 11 -0.45 8.69 2.95
N SER A 12 -1.05 9.07 4.07
CA SER A 12 -1.72 10.35 4.26
C SER A 12 -1.25 10.98 5.57
N GLY A 13 -1.39 12.31 5.68
CA GLY A 13 -0.88 13.08 6.82
C GLY A 13 0.58 13.50 6.66
N GLY A 14 1.18 13.97 7.76
CA GLY A 14 2.59 14.34 7.82
C GLY A 14 3.52 13.14 7.97
N ASP A 15 4.82 13.36 7.81
CA ASP A 15 5.82 12.30 7.92
C ASP A 15 5.94 11.79 9.36
N ALA A 16 5.92 10.46 9.48
CA ALA A 16 6.08 9.76 10.75
C ALA A 16 7.11 8.64 10.62
N PRO A 17 7.92 8.39 11.66
CA PRO A 17 8.81 7.25 11.69
C PRO A 17 8.00 5.94 11.56
N GLY A 18 8.51 5.00 10.77
CA GLY A 18 7.89 3.68 10.59
C GLY A 18 6.93 3.55 9.40
N MET A 19 6.55 4.65 8.72
CA MET A 19 5.68 4.57 7.54
C MET A 19 6.28 3.70 6.42
N ASN A 20 7.57 3.87 6.13
CA ASN A 20 8.29 3.04 5.15
C ASN A 20 8.38 1.57 5.58
N ALA A 21 8.53 1.31 6.89
CA ALA A 21 8.56 -0.05 7.42
C ALA A 21 7.19 -0.73 7.27
N ALA A 22 6.10 -0.01 7.49
CA ALA A 22 4.73 -0.50 7.28
C ALA A 22 4.43 -0.78 5.80
N ILE A 23 4.81 0.14 4.90
CA ILE A 23 4.69 -0.10 3.45
C ILE A 23 5.46 -1.37 3.06
N ARG A 24 6.69 -1.52 3.56
CA ARG A 24 7.54 -2.68 3.28
C ARG A 24 6.93 -3.97 3.80
N SER A 25 6.42 -4.00 5.03
CA SER A 25 5.83 -5.21 5.61
C SER A 25 4.60 -5.67 4.83
N VAL A 26 3.66 -4.75 4.55
CA VAL A 26 2.45 -5.04 3.77
C VAL A 26 2.81 -5.53 2.37
N THR A 27 3.72 -4.84 1.68
CA THR A 27 4.12 -5.20 0.31
C THR A 27 4.76 -6.59 0.25
N ARG A 28 5.67 -6.89 1.18
CA ARG A 28 6.37 -8.20 1.22
C ARG A 28 5.41 -9.34 1.54
N THR A 29 4.51 -9.16 2.50
CA THR A 29 3.51 -10.17 2.87
C THR A 29 2.53 -10.42 1.72
N ALA A 30 2.05 -9.35 1.06
CA ALA A 30 1.15 -9.50 -0.09
C ALA A 30 1.81 -10.26 -1.25
N ILE A 31 3.06 -9.93 -1.59
CA ILE A 31 3.83 -10.65 -2.61
C ILE A 31 4.02 -12.12 -2.23
N TYR A 32 4.33 -12.41 -0.97
CA TYR A 32 4.46 -13.79 -0.47
C TYR A 32 3.17 -14.61 -0.68
N HIS A 33 2.01 -13.99 -0.52
CA HIS A 33 0.71 -14.60 -0.79
C HIS A 33 0.25 -14.55 -2.26
N GLY A 34 1.12 -14.11 -3.19
CA GLY A 34 0.77 -14.01 -4.62
C GLY A 34 -0.24 -12.90 -4.94
N ILE A 35 -0.43 -11.94 -4.03
CA ILE A 35 -1.34 -10.81 -4.20
C ILE A 35 -0.59 -9.65 -4.88
N ARG A 36 -1.19 -9.07 -5.91
CA ARG A 36 -0.62 -7.90 -6.59
C ARG A 36 -0.66 -6.67 -5.68
N VAL A 37 0.38 -5.85 -5.71
CA VAL A 37 0.46 -4.61 -4.91
C VAL A 37 0.67 -3.41 -5.82
N LYS A 38 0.01 -2.29 -5.50
CA LYS A 38 0.18 -0.99 -6.17
C LYS A 38 0.44 0.09 -5.13
N ALA A 39 1.46 0.91 -5.37
CA ALA A 39 1.71 2.12 -4.58
C ALA A 39 0.94 3.29 -5.20
N ILE A 40 0.33 4.11 -4.34
CA ILE A 40 -0.36 5.34 -4.72
C ILE A 40 0.46 6.49 -4.13
N TYR A 41 1.05 7.26 -5.03
CA TYR A 41 1.88 8.40 -4.65
C TYR A 41 0.99 9.61 -4.31
N ARG A 42 1.51 10.55 -3.51
CA ARG A 42 0.82 11.80 -3.13
C ARG A 42 -0.51 11.59 -2.38
N GLY A 43 -0.62 10.50 -1.61
CA GLY A 43 -1.78 10.21 -0.77
C GLY A 43 -3.10 10.21 -1.53
N PHE A 44 -4.16 10.74 -0.91
CA PHE A 44 -5.48 10.80 -1.55
C PHE A 44 -5.50 11.62 -2.85
N LYS A 45 -4.64 12.64 -2.98
CA LYS A 45 -4.56 13.43 -4.21
C LYS A 45 -4.16 12.55 -5.41
N GLY A 46 -3.18 11.65 -5.23
CA GLY A 46 -2.79 10.73 -6.29
C GLY A 46 -3.69 9.49 -6.42
N LEU A 47 -4.60 9.26 -5.47
CA LEU A 47 -5.65 8.24 -5.61
C LEU A 47 -6.79 8.74 -6.50
N ILE A 48 -7.18 10.01 -6.34
CA ILE A 48 -8.31 10.61 -7.05
C ILE A 48 -7.93 11.01 -8.48
N SER A 49 -6.65 11.36 -8.71
CA SER A 49 -6.15 11.86 -10.00
C SER A 49 -5.97 10.79 -11.06
#